data_AF-A0A562RWZ6-F1
#
_entry.id   AF-A0A562RWZ6-F1
#
_cell.length_a   1.000
_cell.length_b   1.000
_cell.length_c   1.000
_cell.angle_alpha   90.00
_cell.angle_beta   90.00
_cell.angle_gamma   90.00
#
_symmetry.space_group_name_H-M   'P 1'
#
loop_
_entity.id
_entity.type
_entity.pdbx_description
1 polymer ?
#
loop_
_entity_poly.entity_id
_entity_poly.type
_entity_poly.pdbx_seq_one_letter_code
_entity_poly.pdbx_strand_id
1 'polypeptide(L)' 'MSRALQSIVAGYVKVKNRRALEGLLAHRRGMLAQLQAVTAINASASVQTVGDEISIIEAGLEELKLPPGSLPENEWG' A
#
# COMPACT_ATOMS: atom_id res chain seq x y z
N MET A 1 -3.52 -5.77 13.24
CA MET A 1 -2.05 -5.61 13.39
C MET A 1 -1.57 -4.77 12.21
N SER A 2 -1.44 -3.44 12.34
CA SER A 2 -1.08 -2.61 11.17
C SER A 2 -0.20 -1.38 11.45
N ARG A 3 0.06 -1.01 12.70
CA ARG A 3 0.85 0.21 13.02
C ARG A 3 2.28 0.16 12.49
N ALA A 4 2.95 -0.99 12.59
CA ALA A 4 4.30 -1.15 12.06
C ALA A 4 4.36 -0.99 10.53
N LEU A 5 3.40 -1.58 9.81
CA LEU A 5 3.32 -1.45 8.36
C LEU A 5 3.00 -0.02 7.94
N GLN A 6 2.09 0.65 8.65
CA GLN A 6 1.79 2.07 8.42
C GLN A 6 3.05 2.94 8.56
N SER A 7 3.88 2.70 9.58
CA SER A 7 5.15 3.42 9.74
C SER A 7 6.15 3.14 8.61
N ILE A 8 6.23 1.90 8.13
CA ILE A 8 7.07 1.54 6.97
C ILE A 8 6.58 2.24 5.70
N VAL A 9 5.28 2.18 5.42
CA VAL A 9 4.65 2.82 4.26
C VAL A 9 4.84 4.33 4.31
N ALA A 10 4.56 4.97 5.45
CA ALA A 10 4.79 6.40 5.65
C ALA A 10 6.26 6.79 5.46
N GLY A 11 7.20 5.93 5.88
CA GLY A 11 8.63 6.09 5.61
C GLY A 11 8.93 6.14 4.11
N TYR A 12 8.40 5.19 3.33
CA TYR A 12 8.59 5.15 1.88
C TYR A 12 7.88 6.30 1.13
N VAL A 13 6.69 6.71 1.59
CA VAL A 13 5.98 7.89 1.07
C VAL A 13 6.82 9.15 1.31
N LYS A 14 7.36 9.32 2.53
CA LYS A 14 8.20 10.48 2.87
C LYS A 14 9.45 10.59 1.98
N VAL A 15 10.08 9.47 1.63
CA VAL A 15 11.23 9.46 0.71
C VAL A 15 10.82 9.35 -0.77
N LYS A 16 9.53 9.44 -1.08
CA LYS A 16 8.95 9.30 -2.43
C LYS A 16 9.38 8.03 -3.17
N ASN A 17 9.64 6.95 -2.43
CA ASN A 17 10.12 5.70 -3.00
C ASN A 17 8.95 4.83 -3.46
N ARG A 18 8.38 5.24 -4.59
CA ARG A 18 7.27 4.53 -5.24
C ARG A 18 7.61 3.09 -5.58
N ARG A 19 8.83 2.82 -6.07
CA ARG A 19 9.27 1.48 -6.47
C ARG A 19 9.30 0.50 -5.28
N ALA A 20 9.72 0.97 -4.10
CA ALA A 20 9.69 0.15 -2.88
C ALA A 20 8.26 -0.18 -2.46
N LEU A 21 7.33 0.77 -2.55
CA LEU A 21 5.91 0.54 -2.26
C LEU A 21 5.26 -0.42 -3.26
N GLU A 22 5.56 -0.29 -4.55
CA GLU A 22 5.07 -1.22 -5.58
C GLU A 22 5.60 -2.65 -5.37
N GLY A 23 6.88 -2.79 -5.00
CA GLY A 23 7.45 -4.09 -4.64
C GLY A 23 6.81 -4.69 -3.38
N LEU A 24 6.56 -3.86 -2.36
CA LEU A 24 5.86 -4.28 -1.15
C LEU A 24 4.42 -4.72 -1.44
N LEU A 25 3.71 -3.97 -2.29
CA LEU A 25 2.36 -4.31 -2.74
C LEU A 25 2.32 -5.65 -3.49
N ALA A 26 3.24 -5.85 -4.44
CA ALA A 26 3.34 -7.10 -5.20
C ALA A 26 3.58 -8.31 -4.28
N HIS A 27 4.46 -8.15 -3.29
CA HIS A 27 4.72 -9.20 -2.30
C HIS A 27 3.46 -9.54 -1.48
N ARG A 28 2.74 -8.53 -0.97
CA ARG A 28 1.51 -8.75 -0.18
C ARG A 28 0.38 -9.36 -1.01
N ARG A 29 0.22 -8.97 -2.27
CA ARG A 29 -0.73 -9.61 -3.20
C ARG A 29 -0.37 -11.08 -3.46
N GLY A 30 0.91 -11.40 -3.61
CA GLY A 30 1.37 -12.78 -3.73
C GLY A 30 1.03 -13.62 -2.49
N MET A 31 1.25 -13.08 -1.30
CA MET A 31 0.85 -13.73 -0.05
C MET A 31 -0.66 -13.94 0.04
N LEU A 32 -1.47 -12.95 -0.36
CA LEU A 32 -2.92 -13.08 -0.36
C LEU A 32 -3.38 -14.22 -1.28
N ALA A 33 -2.83 -14.30 -2.49
CA ALA A 33 -3.13 -15.38 -3.43
C ALA A 33 -2.75 -16.76 -2.87
N GLN A 34 -1.61 -16.86 -2.19
CA GLN A 34 -1.21 -18.10 -1.51
C GLN A 34 -2.16 -18.47 -0.37
N LEU A 35 -2.55 -17.51 0.47
CA LEU A 35 -3.49 -17.74 1.58
C LEU A 35 -4.88 -18.15 1.09
N GLN A 36 -5.34 -17.58 -0.02
CA GLN A 36 -6.62 -17.96 -0.65
C GLN A 36 -6.57 -19.34 -1.31
N ALA A 37 -5.40 -19.80 -1.76
CA ALA A 37 -5.21 -21.13 -2.33
C ALA A 37 -5.18 -22.24 -1.25
N VAL A 38 -4.97 -21.89 0.01
CA VAL A 38 -4.97 -22.85 1.12
C VAL A 38 -6.40 -23.18 1.54
N THR A 39 -6.86 -24.38 1.22
CA THR A 39 -8.19 -24.90 1.59
C THR A 39 -8.19 -25.78 2.85
N ALA A 40 -7.00 -26.20 3.31
CA ALA A 40 -6.84 -27.15 4.40
C ALA A 40 -6.96 -26.54 5.81
N ILE A 41 -6.81 -25.22 5.94
CA ILE A 41 -6.91 -24.50 7.23
C ILE A 41 -7.74 -23.23 7.07
N ASN A 42 -8.38 -22.80 8.15
CA ASN A 42 -9.11 -21.53 8.17
C ASN A 42 -8.12 -20.35 8.18
N ALA A 43 -7.76 -19.87 6.99
CA ALA A 43 -6.85 -18.74 6.79
C ALA A 43 -7.56 -17.37 6.81
N SER A 44 -8.84 -17.30 7.15
CA SER A 44 -9.67 -16.09 7.01
C SER A 44 -9.09 -14.87 7.76
N ALA A 45 -8.57 -15.07 8.97
CA ALA A 45 -7.96 -13.99 9.75
C ALA A 45 -6.66 -13.46 9.10
N SER A 46 -5.88 -14.35 8.49
CA SER A 46 -4.67 -13.99 7.75
C SER A 46 -4.99 -13.28 6.44
N VAL A 47 -6.02 -13.75 5.72
CA VAL A 47 -6.54 -13.10 4.50
C VAL A 47 -7.00 -11.68 4.80
N GLN A 48 -7.77 -11.49 5.88
CA GLN A 48 -8.21 -10.16 6.30
C GLN A 48 -7.02 -9.26 6.66
N THR A 49 -6.07 -9.78 7.44
CA THR A 49 -4.87 -9.01 7.83
C THR A 49 -4.08 -8.57 6.60
N VAL A 50 -3.80 -9.47 5.66
CA VAL A 50 -3.06 -9.14 4.43
C VAL A 50 -3.86 -8.18 3.53
N GLY A 51 -5.19 -8.29 3.50
CA GLY A 51 -6.07 -7.34 2.84
C GLY A 51 -5.94 -5.92 3.40
N ASP A 52 -6.00 -5.77 4.73
CA ASP A 52 -5.82 -4.49 5.41
C ASP A 52 -4.43 -3.89 5.12
N GLU A 53 -3.40 -4.73 5.10
CA GLU A 53 -2.03 -4.35 4.76
C GLU A 53 -1.92 -3.82 3.31
N ILE A 54 -2.56 -4.50 2.36
CA ILE A 54 -2.62 -4.09 0.95
C ILE A 54 -3.26 -2.70 0.83
N SER A 55 -4.40 -2.47 1.50
CA SER A 55 -5.09 -1.18 1.46
C SER A 55 -4.23 -0.03 2.00
N ILE A 56 -3.43 -0.28 3.04
CA ILE A 56 -2.50 0.72 3.58
C ILE A 56 -1.41 1.09 2.56
N ILE A 57 -0.86 0.09 1.86
CA ILE A 57 0.19 0.32 0.85
C ILE A 57 -0.38 1.05 -0.37
N GLU A 58 -1.59 0.68 -0.80
CA GLU A 58 -2.29 1.35 -1.90
C GLU A 58 -2.59 2.81 -1.58
N ALA A 59 -3.04 3.11 -0.35
CA ALA A 59 -3.22 4.49 0.11
C ALA A 59 -1.90 5.29 0.05
N GLY A 60 -0.78 4.72 0.52
CA GLY A 60 0.53 5.37 0.42
C GLY A 60 0.99 5.59 -1.03
N LEU A 61 0.65 4.69 -1.96
CA LEU A 61 0.92 4.88 -3.39
C LEU A 61 0.06 5.99 -4.00
N GLU A 62 -1.21 6.12 -3.59
CA GLU A 62 -2.08 7.22 -4.02
C GLU A 62 -1.60 8.57 -3.49
N GLU A 63 -1.11 8.64 -2.25
CA GLU A 63 -0.45 9.84 -1.70
C GLU A 63 0.77 10.27 -2.52
N LEU A 64 1.48 9.31 -3.13
CA LEU A 64 2.58 9.62 -4.05
C LEU A 64 2.12 10.00 -5.46
N LYS A 65 0.89 9.63 -5.85
CA LYS A 65 0.39 9.88 -7.20
C LYS A 65 -0.16 11.28 -7.38
N LEU A 66 -0.71 11.94 -6.35
CA LEU A 66 -1.56 13.12 -6.58
C LEU A 66 -1.48 14.17 -5.45
N PRO A 67 -1.70 15.47 -5.78
CA PRO A 67 -2.94 15.94 -6.44
C PRO A 67 -2.87 16.32 -7.95
N PRO A 68 -3.94 16.04 -8.73
CA PRO A 68 -4.28 16.80 -9.93
C PRO A 68 -4.89 18.12 -9.46
N GLY A 69 -4.12 19.19 -9.56
CA GLY A 69 -4.44 20.49 -8.93
C GLY A 69 -3.26 21.17 -8.25
N SER A 70 -2.04 20.64 -8.39
CA SER A 70 -0.82 21.21 -7.78
C SER A 70 -0.12 22.27 -8.64
N LEU A 71 -0.80 22.86 -9.63
CA LEU A 71 -0.34 24.12 -10.21
C LEU A 71 -0.87 25.26 -9.32
N PRO A 72 -0.01 26.14 -8.80
CA PRO A 72 -0.50 27.42 -8.29
C PRO A 72 -1.30 28.12 -9.40
N GLU A 73 -2.58 28.44 -9.17
CA GLU A 73 -3.45 29.21 -10.09
C GLU A 73 -3.05 30.71 -10.13
N ASN A 74 -1.76 31.02 -9.94
CA ASN A 74 -1.28 32.39 -9.81
C ASN A 74 0.10 32.62 -10.45
N GLU A 75 0.30 32.19 -11.71
CA GLU A 75 1.45 32.64 -12.52
C GLU A 75 1.06 32.89 -14.00
N TRP A 76 -0.05 33.59 -14.24
CA TRP A 76 -0.24 34.30 -15.52
C TRP A 76 0.28 35.73 -15.37
N GLY A 77 1.48 35.96 -15.89
CA GLY A 77 1.91 37.29 -16.32
C GLY A 77 1.19 37.73 -17.59
#